data_AF-A0AA88VMX0-F1
#
_entry.id   AF-A0AA88VMX0-F1
#
_cell.length_a   1.000
_cell.length_b   1.000
_cell.length_c   1.000
_cell.angle_alpha   90.00
_cell.angle_beta   90.00
_cell.angle_gamma   90.00
#
_symmetry.space_group_name_H-M   'P 1'
#
loop_
_entity.id
_entity.type
_entity.pdbx_description
1 polymer ?
#
loop_
_entity_poly.entity_id
_entity_poly.type
_entity_poly.pdbx_seq_one_letter_code
_entity_poly.pdbx_strand_id
1 'polypeptide(L)'
;MSAAITACTNLRDLDKGKLVVCLCIKLGFLANSIVSSSVIDLFSKCNRVEDSVRIFEERDVWDSAVCNSMMSSYAWHALEENALQTFVLALRENLRPTEFTLSCVGPKSTTSVAVNTNIRDAK
;
A
#
# COMPACT_ATOMS: atom_id res chain seq x y z
N MET A 1 1.98 11.25 -15.06
CA MET A 1 2.95 10.40 -14.35
C MET A 1 2.26 9.24 -13.61
N SER A 2 1.32 9.50 -12.69
CA SER A 2 0.60 8.42 -11.99
C SER A 2 -0.07 7.42 -12.94
N ALA A 3 -0.84 7.87 -13.93
CA ALA A 3 -1.50 6.98 -14.89
C ALA A 3 -0.54 6.06 -15.67
N ALA A 4 0.65 6.56 -16.03
CA ALA A 4 1.67 5.76 -16.70
C ALA A 4 2.25 4.70 -15.75
N ILE A 5 2.52 5.08 -14.49
CA ILE A 5 2.94 4.14 -13.44
C ILE A 5 1.84 3.09 -13.21
N THR A 6 0.57 3.50 -13.04
CA THR A 6 -0.57 2.60 -12.87
C THR A 6 -0.71 1.60 -14.01
N ALA A 7 -0.50 2.04 -15.26
CA ALA A 7 -0.50 1.13 -16.40
C ALA A 7 0.61 0.07 -16.29
N CYS A 8 1.85 0.48 -15.95
CA CYS A 8 2.95 -0.46 -15.69
C CYS A 8 2.64 -1.40 -14.51
N THR A 9 2.03 -0.88 -13.44
CA THR A 9 1.63 -1.64 -12.26
C THR A 9 0.62 -2.73 -12.61
N ASN A 10 -0.41 -2.39 -13.40
CA ASN A 10 -1.45 -3.34 -13.81
C ASN A 10 -0.90 -4.42 -14.74
N LEU A 11 0.06 -4.06 -15.60
CA LEU A 11 0.78 -5.01 -16.45
C LEU A 11 1.86 -5.79 -15.71
N ARG A 12 2.17 -5.41 -14.45
CA ARG A 12 3.29 -5.92 -13.66
C ARG A 12 4.64 -5.83 -14.41
N ASP A 13 4.77 -4.82 -15.27
CA ASP A 13 5.96 -4.57 -16.08
C ASP A 13 6.91 -3.66 -15.30
N LEU A 14 7.72 -4.27 -14.44
CA LEU A 14 8.63 -3.57 -13.54
C LEU A 14 9.73 -2.81 -14.31
N ASP A 15 10.21 -3.34 -15.43
CA ASP A 15 11.30 -2.72 -16.19
C ASP A 15 10.85 -1.39 -16.81
N LYS A 16 9.67 -1.37 -17.45
CA LYS A 16 9.09 -0.10 -17.93
C LYS A 16 8.69 0.80 -16.77
N GLY A 17 8.15 0.24 -15.69
CA GLY A 17 7.80 0.98 -14.48
C GLY A 17 9.00 1.75 -13.93
N LYS A 18 10.16 1.12 -13.81
CA LYS A 18 11.41 1.75 -13.35
C LYS A 18 11.85 2.93 -14.23
N LEU A 19 11.68 2.84 -15.55
CA LEU A 19 11.99 3.97 -16.44
C LEU A 19 11.12 5.20 -16.12
N VAL A 20 9.82 4.99 -15.91
CA VAL A 20 8.89 6.05 -15.54
C VAL A 20 9.20 6.60 -14.14
N VAL A 21 9.54 5.73 -13.18
CA VAL A 21 9.95 6.13 -11.82
C VAL A 21 11.24 6.97 -11.85
N CYS A 22 12.26 6.56 -12.63
CA CYS A 22 13.48 7.34 -12.82
C CYS A 22 13.18 8.74 -13.37
N LEU A 23 12.23 8.86 -14.30
CA LEU A 23 11.79 10.16 -14.81
C LEU A 23 11.07 10.98 -13.72
N CYS A 24 10.24 10.33 -12.88
CA CYS A 24 9.59 11.00 -11.75
C CYS A 24 10.61 11.56 -10.75
N ILE A 25 11.67 10.81 -10.44
CA ILE A 25 12.76 11.23 -9.56
C ILE A 25 13.48 12.44 -10.16
N LYS A 26 13.93 12.33 -11.42
CA LYS A 26 14.67 13.40 -12.10
C LYS A 26 13.90 14.71 -12.21
N LEU A 27 12.57 14.64 -12.31
CA LEU A 27 11.69 15.81 -12.42
C LEU A 27 11.14 16.28 -11.07
N GLY A 28 11.51 15.64 -9.96
CA GLY A 28 11.02 16.02 -8.62
C GLY A 28 9.55 15.68 -8.35
N PHE A 29 8.91 14.85 -9.18
CA PHE A 29 7.50 14.49 -9.00
C PHE A 29 7.26 13.54 -7.84
N LEU A 30 8.31 12.93 -7.28
CA LEU A 30 8.19 12.13 -6.06
C LEU A 30 7.79 12.93 -4.82
N ALA A 31 7.76 14.27 -4.85
CA ALA A 31 7.16 15.09 -3.79
C ALA A 31 5.62 15.15 -3.86
N ASN A 32 5.02 14.83 -5.01
CA ASN A 32 3.56 14.75 -5.14
C ASN A 32 3.06 13.40 -4.63
N SER A 33 2.18 13.41 -3.63
CA SER A 33 1.72 12.20 -2.95
C SER A 33 0.98 11.20 -3.84
N ILE A 34 0.25 11.67 -4.84
CA ILE A 34 -0.45 10.78 -5.79
C ILE A 34 0.59 9.98 -6.60
N VAL A 35 1.69 10.64 -7.00
CA VAL A 35 2.77 10.00 -7.75
C VAL A 35 3.54 9.03 -6.87
N SER A 36 3.93 9.41 -5.65
CA SER A 36 4.65 8.50 -4.74
C SER A 36 3.81 7.30 -4.31
N SER A 37 2.52 7.48 -4.02
CA SER A 37 1.59 6.37 -3.75
C SER A 37 1.53 5.40 -4.93
N SER A 38 1.47 5.92 -6.16
CA SER A 38 1.49 5.08 -7.37
C SER A 38 2.81 4.32 -7.53
N VAL A 39 3.94 4.92 -7.16
CA VAL A 39 5.28 4.30 -7.20
C VAL A 39 5.39 3.19 -6.13
N ILE A 40 4.90 3.44 -4.92
CA ILE A 40 4.80 2.44 -3.84
C ILE A 40 3.98 1.25 -4.31
N ASP A 41 2.82 1.49 -4.93
CA ASP A 41 1.95 0.44 -5.45
C ASP A 41 2.62 -0.37 -6.58
N LEU A 42 3.36 0.29 -7.48
CA LEU A 42 4.12 -0.37 -8.54
C LEU A 42 5.11 -1.38 -7.96
N PHE A 43 5.99 -0.93 -7.07
CA PHE A 43 7.00 -1.78 -6.47
C PHE A 43 6.37 -2.89 -5.63
N SER A 44 5.35 -2.56 -4.85
CA SER A 44 4.59 -3.52 -4.04
C SER A 44 4.01 -4.66 -4.87
N LYS A 45 3.24 -4.35 -5.93
CA LYS A 45 2.58 -5.35 -6.78
C LYS A 45 3.56 -6.13 -7.69
N CYS A 46 4.76 -5.58 -7.88
CA CYS A 46 5.87 -6.26 -8.55
C CYS A 46 6.78 -7.03 -7.58
N ASN A 47 6.33 -7.29 -6.33
CA ASN A 47 7.07 -8.03 -5.31
C ASN A 47 8.42 -7.42 -4.93
N ARG A 48 8.49 -6.09 -4.88
CA ARG A 48 9.68 -5.32 -4.50
C ARG A 48 9.35 -4.38 -3.34
N VAL A 49 8.81 -4.92 -2.26
CA VAL A 49 8.37 -4.14 -1.10
C VAL A 49 9.49 -3.29 -0.50
N GLU A 50 10.73 -3.75 -0.58
CA GLU A 50 11.90 -3.02 -0.08
C GLU A 50 12.12 -1.71 -0.85
N ASP A 51 11.83 -1.69 -2.15
CA ASP A 51 11.87 -0.45 -2.94
C ASP A 51 10.70 0.48 -2.55
N SER A 52 9.53 -0.07 -2.21
CA SER A 52 8.41 0.71 -1.66
C SER A 52 8.78 1.36 -0.32
N VAL A 53 9.42 0.60 0.59
CA VAL A 53 9.90 1.09 1.89
C VAL A 53 10.89 2.24 1.69
N ARG A 54 11.84 2.11 0.76
CA ARG A 54 12.82 3.17 0.51
C ARG A 54 12.17 4.47 0.06
N ILE A 55 11.23 4.40 -0.87
CA ILE A 55 10.49 5.58 -1.35
C ILE A 55 9.64 6.20 -0.23
N PHE A 56 9.10 5.35 0.64
CA PHE A 56 8.38 5.78 1.84
C PHE A 56 9.35 6.55 2.76
N GLU A 57 10.43 5.92 3.23
CA GLU A 57 11.40 6.50 4.19
C GLU A 57 12.14 7.74 3.68
N GLU A 58 12.35 7.90 2.38
CA GLU A 58 12.95 9.09 1.78
C GLU A 58 12.06 10.34 1.86
N ARG A 59 10.80 10.21 2.31
CA ARG A 59 9.90 11.35 2.48
C ARG A 59 9.90 11.91 3.89
N ASP A 60 10.14 13.21 3.98
CA ASP A 60 9.99 13.99 5.22
C ASP A 60 8.54 14.35 5.55
N VAL A 61 7.63 14.30 4.56
CA VAL A 61 6.22 14.65 4.73
C VAL A 61 5.32 13.50 4.30
N TRP A 62 4.57 12.99 5.27
CA TRP A 62 3.59 11.94 5.11
C TRP A 62 2.21 12.56 4.93
N ASP A 63 1.48 12.10 3.92
CA ASP A 63 0.04 12.31 3.87
C ASP A 63 -0.71 10.98 3.96
N SER A 64 -2.03 11.08 4.09
CA SER A 64 -2.89 9.91 4.23
C SER A 64 -2.78 8.98 3.01
N ALA A 65 -2.61 9.50 1.80
CA ALA A 65 -2.49 8.70 0.60
C ALA A 65 -1.22 7.83 0.59
N VAL A 66 -0.07 8.40 0.97
CA VAL A 66 1.20 7.68 1.02
C VAL A 66 1.19 6.62 2.12
N CYS A 67 0.71 6.97 3.31
CA CYS A 67 0.58 6.02 4.42
C CYS A 67 -0.35 4.86 4.06
N ASN A 68 -1.49 5.14 3.41
CA ASN A 68 -2.45 4.12 3.00
C ASN A 68 -1.87 3.15 1.97
N SER A 69 -1.17 3.66 0.95
CA SER A 69 -0.46 2.81 -0.02
C SER A 69 0.58 1.94 0.68
N MET A 70 1.33 2.48 1.64
CA MET A 70 2.34 1.70 2.35
C MET A 70 1.74 0.63 3.27
N MET A 71 0.70 0.96 4.03
CA MET A 71 -0.03 -0.03 4.86
C MET A 71 -0.61 -1.15 4.01
N SER A 72 -1.18 -0.83 2.84
CA SER A 72 -1.63 -1.83 1.88
C SER A 72 -0.50 -2.67 1.31
N SER A 73 0.65 -2.07 1.03
CA SER A 73 1.83 -2.81 0.60
C SER A 73 2.26 -3.82 1.66
N TYR A 74 2.38 -3.40 2.92
CA TYR A 74 2.68 -4.32 4.01
C TYR A 74 1.61 -5.41 4.18
N ALA A 75 0.32 -5.06 4.11
CA ALA A 75 -0.76 -6.03 4.21
C ALA A 75 -0.72 -7.07 3.08
N TRP A 76 -0.40 -6.65 1.85
CA TRP A 76 -0.23 -7.51 0.68
C TRP A 76 0.92 -8.50 0.84
N HIS A 77 2.00 -8.07 1.50
CA HIS A 77 3.20 -8.89 1.77
C HIS A 77 3.17 -9.62 3.13
N ALA A 78 2.02 -9.63 3.81
CA ALA A 78 1.84 -10.24 5.14
C ALA A 78 2.79 -9.69 6.22
N LEU A 79 3.19 -8.42 6.11
CA LEU A 79 4.03 -7.70 7.06
C LEU A 79 3.17 -6.88 8.04
N GLU A 80 2.36 -7.59 8.84
CA GLU A 80 1.30 -6.97 9.65
C GLU A 80 1.83 -6.03 10.74
N GLU A 81 2.97 -6.35 11.34
CA GLU A 81 3.62 -5.51 12.35
C GLU A 81 4.04 -4.16 11.75
N ASN A 82 4.63 -4.15 10.55
CA ASN A 82 5.00 -2.93 9.85
C ASN A 82 3.77 -2.10 9.44
N ALA A 83 2.68 -2.76 9.03
CA ALA A 83 1.42 -2.08 8.74
C ALA A 83 0.87 -1.37 9.99
N LEU A 84 0.86 -2.05 11.14
CA LEU A 84 0.43 -1.47 12.41
C LEU A 84 1.34 -0.33 12.87
N GLN A 85 2.66 -0.48 12.73
CA GLN A 85 3.62 0.57 13.07
C GLN A 85 3.40 1.82 12.21
N THR A 86 3.14 1.63 10.91
CA THR A 86 2.84 2.73 9.98
C THR A 86 1.51 3.41 10.33
N PHE A 87 0.51 2.65 10.77
CA PHE A 87 -0.75 3.20 11.26
C PHE A 87 -0.55 4.07 12.50
N VAL A 88 0.22 3.59 13.48
CA VAL A 88 0.56 4.36 14.69
C VAL A 88 1.32 5.63 14.34
N LEU A 89 2.25 5.57 13.38
CA LEU A 89 2.97 6.75 12.87
C LEU A 89 1.97 7.76 12.27
N ALA A 90 1.07 7.33 11.40
CA ALA A 90 0.09 8.20 10.76
C ALA A 90 -0.81 8.91 11.79
N LEU A 91 -1.21 8.20 12.86
CA LEU A 91 -1.98 8.80 13.95
C LEU A 91 -1.20 9.88 14.71
N ARG A 92 0.11 9.69 14.94
CA ARG A 92 0.97 10.69 15.61
C ARG A 92 1.11 11.96 14.78
N GLU A 93 1.15 11.83 13.47
CA GLU A 93 1.22 12.94 12.51
C GLU A 93 -0.16 13.62 12.28
N ASN A 94 -1.17 13.31 13.08
CA ASN A 94 -2.55 13.81 12.94
C ASN A 94 -3.19 13.52 11.57
N LEU A 95 -2.69 12.50 10.85
CA LEU A 95 -3.32 12.05 9.61
C LEU A 95 -4.61 11.31 9.97
N ARG A 96 -5.74 11.76 9.43
CA ARG A 96 -7.02 11.07 9.65
C ARG A 96 -6.96 9.69 9.00
N PRO A 97 -7.15 8.60 9.77
CA PRO A 97 -7.37 7.27 9.21
C PRO A 97 -8.55 7.31 8.25
N THR A 98 -8.39 6.78 7.05
CA THR A 98 -9.51 6.57 6.14
C THR A 98 -10.14 5.21 6.43
N GLU A 99 -11.34 4.95 5.91
CA GLU A 99 -12.01 3.63 5.99
C GLU A 99 -11.08 2.48 5.56
N PHE A 100 -10.20 2.76 4.59
CA PHE A 100 -9.20 1.85 4.07
C PHE A 100 -8.04 1.56 5.05
N THR A 101 -7.68 2.52 5.89
CA THR A 101 -6.72 2.33 6.97
C THR A 101 -7.24 1.30 7.99
N LEU A 102 -8.53 1.36 8.31
CA LEU A 102 -9.16 0.47 9.29
C LEU A 102 -9.27 -0.97 8.79
N SER A 103 -9.46 -1.18 7.49
CA SER A 103 -9.51 -2.54 6.91
C SER A 103 -8.14 -3.23 6.88
N CYS A 104 -7.04 -2.46 6.83
CA CYS A 104 -5.68 -3.00 6.86
C CYS A 104 -5.23 -3.43 8.27
N VAL A 105 -5.74 -2.77 9.31
CA VAL A 105 -5.33 -2.97 10.72
C VAL A 105 -6.33 -3.79 11.52
N GLY A 106 -7.57 -3.93 11.04
CA GLY A 106 -8.57 -4.80 11.65
C GLY A 106 -8.09 -6.26 11.71
N PRO A 107 -8.55 -7.05 12.70
CA PRO A 107 -8.16 -8.45 12.83
C PRO A 107 -8.49 -9.19 11.52
N LYS A 108 -7.46 -9.70 10.83
CA LYS A 108 -7.66 -10.68 9.76
C LYS A 108 -8.13 -11.97 10.42
N SER A 109 -9.44 -12.20 10.44
CA SER A 109 -9.99 -13.54 10.69
C SER A 109 -9.65 -14.44 9.50
N THR A 110 -8.42 -14.97 9.47
CA THR A 110 -8.10 -16.18 8.71
C THR A 110 -8.84 -17.34 9.34
N THR A 111 -9.75 -17.98 8.60
CA THR A 111 -9.85 -19.45 8.47
C THR A 111 -10.87 -19.75 7.38
N SER A 112 -10.39 -20.23 6.23
CA SER A 112 -11.20 -21.11 5.39
C SER A 112 -11.41 -22.41 6.18
N VAL A 113 -12.55 -22.52 6.86
CA VAL A 113 -13.12 -23.80 7.31
C VAL A 113 -14.58 -23.80 6.88
N ALA A 114 -14.86 -24.71 5.95
CA ALA A 114 -16.16 -25.30 5.68
C ALA A 114 -17.33 -24.33 5.37
N VAL A 115 -17.53 -24.07 4.08
CA VAL A 115 -18.89 -24.06 3.53
C VAL A 115 -19.40 -25.51 3.56
N ASN A 116 -19.86 -25.96 4.73
CA ASN A 116 -20.78 -27.09 4.96
C ASN A 116 -21.09 -27.06 6.47
N THR A 117 -22.32 -26.99 6.99
CA THR A 117 -23.57 -27.61 6.58
C THR A 117 -24.70 -26.90 7.37
N ASN A 118 -25.95 -27.01 6.91
CA ASN A 118 -27.20 -26.86 7.66
C ASN A 118 -27.05 -26.90 9.20
N ILE A 119 -27.71 -26.04 9.97
CA ILE A 119 -29.12 -26.24 10.36
C ILE A 119 -29.77 -24.88 10.64
N ARG A 120 -30.76 -24.53 9.80
CA ARG A 120 -31.89 -23.70 10.19
C ARG A 120 -32.76 -24.52 11.15
N ASP A 121 -33.37 -23.82 12.11
CA ASP A 121 -34.59 -24.21 12.82
C ASP A 121 -34.46 -25.30 13.90
N ALA A 122 -34.12 -24.84 15.11
CA ALA A 122 -34.65 -25.40 16.35
C ALA A 122 -35.11 -24.27 17.27
N LYS A 123 -36.18 -23.57 16.89
CA LYS A 123 -37.40 -23.37 17.70
C LYS A 123 -38.40 -22.49 16.94
#